data_AF-A0A958FN30-F1
#
_entry.id   AF-A0A958FN30-F1
#
_cell.length_a   1.000
_cell.length_b   1.000
_cell.length_c   1.000
_cell.angle_alpha   90.00
_cell.angle_beta   90.00
_cell.angle_gamma   90.00
#
_symmetry.space_group_name_H-M   'P 1'
#
loop_
_entity.id
_entity.type
_entity.pdbx_description
1 polymer ?
#
loop_
_entity_poly.entity_id
_entity_poly.type
_entity_poly.pdbx_seq_one_letter_code
_entity_poly.pdbx_strand_id
1 'polypeptide(L)'
;ALGMFLLIRYLGLHALAAMMAALGYILLPHFHALIVVGHFAKLRALMWVPFVLLTFLRLIDRRDLLSMFLFTTAFALLMRTQHYQIIFYTLLLMLFSGLPQVRATLCRQWSKLLKLGGLLAAAVVLVVLIVTQPLFVTRDYAPYSTRGGNAVDLSETVADQDKKGVGFEYATNWSYTVPEFWNLIIPKFHGGTSQETYTGSAVPQFRNQMIPTYWGDLPFTQSLEYLSVLLAFLALVAIFFQWERPLVKGLTVLTVLALLLSLGRHFEELYKLFFYYLPYFDKFRVPMMILTLVAFNVCVLA
;
A
#
# COMPACT_ATOMS: atom_id res chain seq x y z
N ALA A 1 10.74 4.01 10.30
CA ALA A 1 10.76 4.38 11.72
C ALA A 1 10.38 5.84 11.93
N LEU A 2 11.24 6.80 11.56
CA LEU A 2 11.03 8.23 11.87
C LEU A 2 9.67 8.79 11.41
N GLY A 3 9.26 8.51 10.17
CA GLY A 3 7.97 8.98 9.66
C GLY A 3 6.79 8.46 10.48
N MET A 4 6.83 7.18 10.88
CA MET A 4 5.78 6.59 11.73
C MET A 4 5.80 7.22 13.13
N PHE A 5 6.98 7.36 13.73
CA PHE A 5 7.12 8.02 15.03
C PHE A 5 6.52 9.43 15.02
N LEU A 6 6.86 10.25 14.03
CA LEU A 6 6.35 11.62 13.91
C LEU A 6 4.85 11.66 13.63
N LEU A 7 4.32 10.73 12.83
CA LEU A 7 2.89 10.57 12.60
C LEU A 7 2.14 10.30 13.90
N ILE A 8 2.58 9.31 14.68
CA ILE A 8 1.91 8.94 15.94
C ILE A 8 2.01 10.06 16.99
N ARG A 9 3.15 10.76 17.05
CA ARG A 9 3.30 11.97 17.88
C ARG A 9 2.34 13.08 17.48
N TYR A 10 2.14 13.28 16.17
CA TYR A 10 1.20 14.27 15.65
C TYR A 10 -0.26 13.93 16.00
N LEU A 11 -0.60 12.65 16.06
CA LEU A 11 -1.92 12.18 16.51
C LEU A 11 -2.16 12.33 18.03
N GLY A 12 -1.18 12.85 18.77
CA GLY A 12 -1.30 13.18 20.19
C GLY A 12 -0.90 12.07 21.16
N LEU A 13 -0.37 10.95 20.67
CA LEU A 13 0.07 9.83 21.51
C LEU A 13 1.47 10.08 22.09
N HIS A 14 1.76 9.51 23.26
CA HIS A 14 3.02 9.67 23.98
C HIS A 14 4.21 9.04 23.23
N ALA A 15 5.44 9.45 23.57
CA ALA A 15 6.65 9.07 22.82
C ALA A 15 6.93 7.56 22.80
N LEU A 16 6.63 6.84 23.87
CA LEU A 16 6.82 5.39 23.94
C LEU A 16 5.85 4.66 22.99
N ALA A 17 4.56 5.00 22.98
CA ALA A 17 3.63 4.48 21.97
C ALA A 17 4.09 4.76 20.53
N ALA A 18 4.54 5.99 20.25
CA ALA A 18 5.08 6.35 18.94
C ALA A 18 6.32 5.53 18.55
N MET A 19 7.19 5.23 19.52
CA MET A 19 8.35 4.37 19.32
C MET A 19 7.93 2.93 19.03
N MET A 20 6.97 2.39 19.79
CA MET A 20 6.46 1.02 19.61
C MET A 20 5.82 0.84 18.24
N ALA A 21 4.96 1.77 17.80
CA ALA A 21 4.38 1.75 16.45
C ALA A 21 5.46 1.86 15.35
N ALA A 22 6.47 2.70 15.55
CA ALA A 22 7.58 2.85 14.61
C ALA A 22 8.44 1.58 14.50
N LEU A 23 8.67 0.88 15.62
CA LEU A 23 9.37 -0.39 15.66
C LEU A 23 8.53 -1.50 15.01
N GLY A 24 7.25 -1.60 15.37
CA GLY A 24 6.31 -2.54 14.78
C GLY A 24 6.27 -2.42 13.25
N TYR A 25 6.26 -1.20 12.73
CA TYR A 25 6.27 -0.95 11.29
C TYR A 25 7.57 -1.38 10.60
N ILE A 26 8.76 -1.07 11.14
CA ILE A 26 10.02 -1.42 10.46
C ILE A 26 10.38 -2.90 10.59
N LEU A 27 9.88 -3.57 11.63
CA LEU A 27 10.16 -4.99 11.90
C LEU A 27 9.19 -5.93 11.17
N LEU A 28 8.29 -5.40 10.34
CA LEU A 28 7.42 -6.21 9.49
C LEU A 28 8.27 -7.14 8.59
N PRO A 29 8.03 -8.47 8.60
CA PRO A 29 8.82 -9.40 7.81
C PRO A 29 8.79 -9.09 6.31
N HIS A 30 7.70 -8.52 5.81
CA HIS A 30 7.59 -8.04 4.42
C HIS A 30 8.72 -7.07 4.05
N PHE A 31 9.05 -6.10 4.91
CA PHE A 31 10.09 -5.11 4.60
C PHE A 31 11.48 -5.73 4.55
N HIS A 32 11.75 -6.69 5.45
CA HIS A 32 12.99 -7.44 5.42
C HIS A 32 13.12 -8.27 4.13
N ALA A 33 12.04 -8.95 3.73
CA ALA A 33 12.00 -9.69 2.46
C ALA A 33 12.23 -8.78 1.24
N LEU A 34 11.67 -7.56 1.22
CA LEU A 34 11.93 -6.60 0.13
C LEU A 34 13.41 -6.20 0.04
N ILE A 35 14.13 -6.12 1.16
CA ILE A 35 15.58 -5.84 1.18
C ILE A 35 16.33 -7.02 0.59
N VAL A 36 16.04 -8.24 1.04
CA VAL A 36 16.72 -9.46 0.61
C VAL A 36 16.54 -9.72 -0.89
N VAL A 37 15.34 -9.49 -1.42
CA VAL A 37 15.02 -9.71 -2.85
C VAL A 37 15.40 -8.50 -3.73
N GLY A 38 15.82 -7.39 -3.13
CA GLY A 38 16.26 -6.20 -3.87
C GLY A 38 15.13 -5.31 -4.41
N HIS A 39 13.92 -5.41 -3.87
CA HIS A 39 12.78 -4.57 -4.23
C HIS A 39 12.83 -3.16 -3.58
N PHE A 40 13.95 -2.46 -3.77
CA PHE A 40 14.23 -1.17 -3.14
C PHE A 40 13.29 -0.04 -3.57
N ALA A 41 12.76 -0.06 -4.80
CA ALA A 41 11.80 0.96 -5.25
C ALA A 41 10.50 0.92 -4.42
N LYS A 42 9.97 -0.29 -4.17
CA LYS A 42 8.77 -0.49 -3.32
C LYS A 42 9.05 -0.09 -1.88
N LEU A 43 10.19 -0.51 -1.34
CA LEU A 43 10.59 -0.16 0.02
C LEU A 43 10.72 1.36 0.20
N ARG A 44 11.42 2.05 -0.72
CA ARG A 44 11.55 3.52 -0.69
C ARG A 44 10.20 4.22 -0.75
N ALA A 45 9.25 3.72 -1.53
CA ALA A 45 7.90 4.28 -1.58
C ALA A 45 7.19 4.14 -0.22
N LEU A 46 7.24 2.95 0.39
CA LEU A 46 6.64 2.66 1.69
C LEU A 46 7.25 3.48 2.84
N MET A 47 8.51 3.89 2.74
CA MET A 47 9.16 4.78 3.71
C MET A 47 8.54 6.18 3.74
N TRP A 48 8.01 6.67 2.62
CA TRP A 48 7.41 8.00 2.50
C TRP A 48 5.92 8.04 2.89
N VAL A 49 5.22 6.90 2.87
CA VAL A 49 3.79 6.82 3.22
C VAL A 49 3.45 7.47 4.57
N PRO A 50 4.18 7.20 5.69
CA PRO A 50 3.89 7.85 6.97
C PRO A 50 4.06 9.38 6.93
N PHE A 51 5.07 9.88 6.20
CA PHE A 51 5.32 11.32 6.07
C PHE A 51 4.24 12.01 5.24
N VAL A 52 3.77 11.36 4.17
CA VAL A 52 2.68 11.87 3.34
C VAL A 52 1.40 11.96 4.16
N LEU A 53 1.04 10.90 4.90
CA LEU A 53 -0.15 10.95 5.75
C LEU A 53 -0.04 12.04 6.84
N LEU A 54 1.11 12.13 7.52
CA LEU A 54 1.37 13.16 8.53
C LEU A 54 1.17 14.58 7.98
N THR A 55 1.83 14.88 6.86
CA THR A 55 1.80 16.23 6.28
C THR A 55 0.44 16.55 5.65
N PHE A 56 -0.26 15.55 5.12
CA PHE A 56 -1.63 15.67 4.64
C PHE A 56 -2.63 15.98 5.76
N LEU A 57 -2.59 15.25 6.87
CA LEU A 57 -3.42 15.54 8.03
C LEU A 57 -3.13 16.93 8.59
N ARG A 58 -1.84 17.31 8.66
CA ARG A 58 -1.43 18.66 9.05
C ARG A 58 -1.95 19.73 8.11
N LEU A 59 -2.00 19.47 6.81
CA LEU A 59 -2.57 20.39 5.82
C LEU A 59 -4.07 20.60 6.04
N ILE A 60 -4.83 19.53 6.34
CA ILE A 60 -6.25 19.62 6.71
C ILE A 60 -6.43 20.44 8.02
N ASP A 61 -5.57 20.20 9.00
CA ASP A 61 -5.68 20.80 10.35
C ASP A 61 -5.12 22.22 10.46
N ARG A 62 -4.15 22.64 9.66
CA ARG A 62 -3.51 23.97 9.79
C ARG A 62 -3.86 24.90 8.65
N ARG A 63 -4.01 24.37 7.43
CA ARG A 63 -4.40 25.15 6.24
C ARG A 63 -3.50 26.38 6.05
N ASP A 64 -2.20 26.20 6.28
CA ASP A 64 -1.15 27.20 6.12
C ASP A 64 -0.19 26.79 4.99
N LEU A 65 0.62 27.74 4.52
CA LEU A 65 1.59 27.50 3.44
C LEU A 65 2.67 26.50 3.86
N LEU A 66 3.09 26.50 5.14
CA LEU A 66 4.09 25.57 5.63
C LEU A 66 3.60 24.11 5.50
N SER A 67 2.36 23.81 5.88
CA SER A 67 1.82 22.46 5.73
C SER A 67 1.65 22.08 4.26
N MET A 68 1.30 23.03 3.39
CA MET A 68 1.25 22.83 1.94
C MET A 68 2.64 22.48 1.38
N PHE A 69 3.69 23.21 1.74
CA PHE A 69 5.06 22.92 1.30
C PHE A 69 5.57 21.58 1.83
N LEU A 70 5.33 21.27 3.11
CA LEU A 70 5.71 19.99 3.69
C LEU A 70 5.02 18.82 2.98
N PHE A 71 3.72 18.95 2.70
CA PHE A 71 2.97 17.96 1.95
C PHE A 71 3.49 17.81 0.51
N THR A 72 3.71 18.94 -0.18
CA THR A 72 4.26 18.97 -1.53
C THR A 72 5.60 18.24 -1.59
N THR A 73 6.52 18.53 -0.67
CA THR A 73 7.83 17.87 -0.59
C THR A 73 7.70 16.37 -0.33
N ALA A 74 6.91 15.97 0.68
CA ALA A 74 6.73 14.56 1.01
C ALA A 74 6.09 13.77 -0.14
N PHE A 75 5.05 14.32 -0.77
CA PHE A 75 4.35 13.67 -1.86
C PHE A 75 5.18 13.66 -3.16
N ALA A 76 5.95 14.71 -3.44
CA ALA A 76 6.89 14.72 -4.55
C ALA A 76 7.99 13.66 -4.37
N LEU A 77 8.54 13.50 -3.16
CA LEU A 77 9.54 12.47 -2.88
C LEU A 77 8.96 11.05 -3.01
N LEU A 78 7.71 10.84 -2.59
CA LEU A 78 6.98 9.60 -2.86
C LEU A 78 6.83 9.36 -4.37
N MET A 79 6.39 10.37 -5.13
CA MET A 79 6.24 10.30 -6.59
C MET A 79 7.55 9.96 -7.30
N ARG A 80 8.68 10.51 -6.84
CA ARG A 80 10.03 10.22 -7.39
C ARG A 80 10.50 8.78 -7.16
N THR A 81 9.85 8.01 -6.30
CA THR A 81 10.14 6.57 -6.18
C THR A 81 9.65 5.76 -7.39
N GLN A 82 8.79 6.35 -8.23
CA GLN A 82 8.22 5.75 -9.45
C GLN A 82 7.44 4.45 -9.21
N HIS A 83 7.07 4.16 -7.96
CA HIS A 83 6.24 3.02 -7.62
C HIS A 83 4.75 3.41 -7.66
N TYR A 84 4.22 3.58 -8.88
CA TYR A 84 2.86 4.10 -9.12
C TYR A 84 1.74 3.37 -8.38
N GLN A 85 1.86 2.06 -8.18
CA GLN A 85 0.88 1.28 -7.42
C GLN A 85 0.84 1.66 -5.93
N ILE A 86 1.98 2.00 -5.31
CA ILE A 86 2.05 2.43 -3.90
C ILE A 86 1.64 3.90 -3.77
N ILE A 87 1.99 4.73 -4.76
CA ILE A 87 1.47 6.10 -4.88
C ILE A 87 -0.06 6.06 -4.91
N PHE A 88 -0.64 5.21 -5.76
CA PHE A 88 -2.09 5.04 -5.86
C PHE A 88 -2.72 4.58 -4.54
N TYR A 89 -2.12 3.60 -3.87
CA TYR A 89 -2.53 3.17 -2.54
C TYR A 89 -2.45 4.30 -1.50
N THR A 90 -1.46 5.18 -1.62
CA THR A 90 -1.33 6.36 -0.76
C THR A 90 -2.41 7.41 -1.04
N LEU A 91 -2.86 7.55 -2.30
CA LEU A 91 -4.02 8.37 -2.64
C LEU A 91 -5.30 7.81 -2.00
N LEU A 92 -5.51 6.49 -2.05
CA LEU A 92 -6.61 5.84 -1.34
C LEU A 92 -6.51 6.08 0.16
N LEU A 93 -5.32 5.94 0.74
CA LEU A 93 -5.06 6.28 2.15
C LEU A 93 -5.53 7.70 2.47
N MET A 94 -5.05 8.70 1.73
CA MET A 94 -5.46 10.10 1.94
C MET A 94 -6.96 10.33 1.73
N LEU A 95 -7.59 9.64 0.77
CA LEU A 95 -9.02 9.75 0.52
C LEU A 95 -9.82 9.25 1.74
N PHE A 96 -9.57 8.00 2.16
CA PHE A 96 -10.31 7.38 3.25
C PHE A 96 -9.96 7.97 4.62
N SER A 97 -8.71 8.39 4.82
CA SER A 97 -8.26 9.06 6.04
C SER A 97 -8.40 10.58 6.01
N GLY A 98 -8.97 11.16 4.95
CA GLY A 98 -9.13 12.61 4.79
C GLY A 98 -10.58 13.03 4.74
N LEU A 99 -11.43 12.28 4.02
CA LEU A 99 -12.85 12.58 3.90
C LEU A 99 -13.58 12.64 5.25
N PRO A 100 -13.40 11.69 6.19
CA PRO A 100 -14.04 11.78 7.51
C PRO A 100 -13.62 13.03 8.29
N GLN A 101 -12.35 13.44 8.16
CA GLN A 101 -11.76 14.58 8.87
C GLN A 101 -12.29 15.89 8.30
N VAL A 102 -12.30 16.03 6.98
CA VAL A 102 -12.91 17.16 6.28
C VAL A 102 -14.40 17.23 6.63
N ARG A 103 -15.12 16.11 6.64
CA ARG A 103 -16.53 16.07 7.01
C ARG A 103 -16.77 16.51 8.45
N ALA A 104 -15.97 16.01 9.39
CA ALA A 104 -16.12 16.32 10.81
C ALA A 104 -15.78 17.79 11.13
N THR A 105 -14.85 18.41 10.40
CA THR A 105 -14.30 19.73 10.78
C THR A 105 -14.71 20.87 9.86
N LEU A 106 -15.01 20.61 8.58
CA LEU A 106 -15.11 21.66 7.54
C LEU A 106 -16.45 21.69 6.80
N CYS A 107 -17.30 20.66 6.91
CA CYS A 107 -18.58 20.62 6.16
C CYS A 107 -19.52 21.80 6.43
N ARG A 108 -19.34 22.53 7.53
CA ARG A 108 -20.15 23.71 7.89
C ARG A 108 -19.46 25.05 7.57
N GLN A 109 -18.24 25.03 7.01
CA GLN A 109 -17.39 26.22 6.86
C GLN A 109 -16.79 26.30 5.44
N TRP A 110 -17.60 26.76 4.49
CA TRP A 110 -17.24 26.83 3.06
C TRP A 110 -15.93 27.59 2.78
N SER A 111 -15.65 28.69 3.47
CA SER A 111 -14.41 29.46 3.28
C SER A 111 -13.16 28.64 3.61
N LYS A 112 -13.21 27.81 4.66
CA LYS A 112 -12.10 26.93 5.03
C LYS A 112 -11.97 25.74 4.09
N LEU A 113 -13.09 25.23 3.59
CA LEU A 113 -13.09 24.18 2.56
C LEU A 113 -12.45 24.68 1.27
N LEU A 114 -12.82 25.88 0.80
CA LEU A 114 -12.22 26.51 -0.37
C LEU A 114 -10.73 26.79 -0.18
N LYS A 115 -10.31 27.27 1.01
CA LYS A 115 -8.90 27.47 1.32
C LYS A 115 -8.12 26.15 1.26
N LEU A 116 -8.64 25.07 1.86
CA LEU A 116 -8.01 23.75 1.80
C LEU A 116 -7.92 23.25 0.36
N GLY A 117 -9.00 23.37 -0.42
CA GLY A 117 -9.03 22.99 -1.83
C GLY A 117 -8.01 23.77 -2.66
N GLY A 118 -7.89 25.08 -2.45
CA GLY A 118 -6.90 25.93 -3.12
C GLY A 118 -5.46 25.53 -2.77
N LEU A 119 -5.17 25.27 -1.50
CA LEU A 119 -3.84 24.80 -1.07
C LEU A 119 -3.52 23.41 -1.63
N LEU A 120 -4.47 22.48 -1.66
CA LEU A 120 -4.28 21.15 -2.26
C LEU A 120 -4.05 21.25 -3.77
N ALA A 121 -4.82 22.09 -4.47
CA ALA A 121 -4.62 22.31 -5.90
C ALA A 121 -3.23 22.90 -6.19
N ALA A 122 -2.80 23.91 -5.42
CA ALA A 122 -1.47 24.48 -5.52
C ALA A 122 -0.37 23.44 -5.23
N ALA A 123 -0.56 22.60 -4.20
CA ALA A 123 0.37 21.52 -3.88
C ALA A 123 0.48 20.49 -5.02
N VAL A 124 -0.64 20.08 -5.62
CA VAL A 124 -0.64 19.15 -6.75
C VAL A 124 0.11 19.74 -7.95
N VAL A 125 -0.12 21.02 -8.28
CA VAL A 125 0.63 21.70 -9.35
C VAL A 125 2.12 21.69 -9.06
N LEU A 126 2.53 22.06 -7.84
CA LEU A 126 3.95 22.05 -7.45
C LEU A 126 4.56 20.64 -7.50
N VAL A 127 3.83 19.61 -7.05
CA VAL A 127 4.29 18.23 -7.13
C VAL A 127 4.54 17.84 -8.58
N VAL A 128 3.57 18.10 -9.47
CA VAL A 128 3.70 17.80 -10.91
C VAL A 128 4.93 18.50 -11.46
N LEU A 129 5.14 19.78 -11.18
CA LEU A 129 6.32 20.54 -11.62
C LEU A 129 7.63 19.87 -11.15
N ILE A 130 7.74 19.49 -9.87
CA ILE A 130 8.93 18.85 -9.30
C ILE A 130 9.21 17.47 -9.91
N VAL A 131 8.16 16.73 -10.28
CA VAL A 131 8.27 15.34 -10.77
C VAL A 131 8.03 15.21 -12.27
N THR A 132 8.04 16.32 -13.00
CA THR A 132 7.84 16.38 -14.45
C THR A 132 8.79 15.43 -15.21
N GLN A 133 10.08 15.47 -14.87
CA GLN A 133 11.11 14.66 -15.52
C GLN A 133 10.82 13.13 -15.46
N PRO A 134 10.62 12.50 -14.28
CA PRO A 134 10.30 11.07 -14.24
C PRO A 134 8.91 10.73 -14.83
N LEU A 135 7.95 11.66 -14.81
CA LEU A 135 6.64 11.45 -15.42
C LEU A 135 6.70 11.37 -16.95
N PHE A 136 7.45 12.28 -17.60
CA PHE A 136 7.62 12.24 -19.06
C PHE A 136 8.34 10.98 -19.51
N VAL A 137 9.46 10.62 -18.86
CA VAL A 137 10.16 9.37 -19.15
C VAL A 137 9.21 8.18 -19.01
N THR A 138 8.40 8.12 -17.95
CA THR A 138 7.46 7.00 -17.79
C THR A 138 6.40 6.97 -18.89
N ARG A 139 5.90 8.14 -19.31
CA ARG A 139 4.94 8.24 -20.42
C ARG A 139 5.53 7.75 -21.74
N ASP A 140 6.78 8.12 -22.04
CA ASP A 140 7.44 7.78 -23.30
C ASP A 140 7.78 6.28 -23.36
N TYR A 141 8.13 5.67 -22.23
CA TYR A 141 8.46 4.24 -22.14
C TYR A 141 7.26 3.33 -21.89
N ALA A 142 6.11 3.85 -21.47
CA ALA A 142 4.93 3.04 -21.18
C ALA A 142 4.46 2.17 -22.37
N PRO A 143 4.42 2.65 -23.63
CA PRO A 143 4.04 1.84 -24.79
C PRO A 143 4.98 0.65 -25.06
N TYR A 144 6.24 0.75 -24.65
CA TYR A 144 7.26 -0.29 -24.84
C TYR A 144 7.34 -1.27 -23.67
N SER A 145 6.32 -1.30 -22.83
CA SER A 145 6.27 -2.13 -21.63
C SER A 145 5.00 -2.97 -21.60
N THR A 146 5.00 -4.01 -20.76
CA THR A 146 3.82 -4.83 -20.47
C THR A 146 2.62 -4.03 -19.94
N ARG A 147 2.83 -2.80 -19.45
CA ARG A 147 1.75 -1.89 -19.01
C ARG A 147 1.09 -1.13 -20.17
N GLY A 148 1.80 -1.00 -21.30
CA GLY A 148 1.30 -0.40 -22.53
C GLY A 148 0.40 -1.31 -23.35
N GLY A 149 0.26 -2.59 -22.96
CA GLY A 149 -0.46 -3.61 -23.73
C GLY A 149 0.41 -4.43 -24.67
N ASN A 150 1.69 -4.03 -24.87
CA ASN A 150 2.65 -4.75 -25.68
C ASN A 150 3.51 -5.66 -24.79
N ALA A 151 2.98 -6.82 -24.40
CA ALA A 151 3.85 -7.91 -24.00
C ALA A 151 4.56 -8.40 -25.27
N VAL A 152 5.90 -8.54 -25.22
CA VAL A 152 6.65 -9.18 -26.31
C VAL A 152 6.23 -10.66 -26.33
N ASP A 153 5.24 -10.99 -27.15
CA ASP A 153 4.90 -12.39 -27.47
C ASP A 153 5.95 -12.90 -28.46
N LEU A 154 6.72 -13.90 -28.03
CA LEU A 154 7.68 -14.64 -28.87
C LEU A 154 7.00 -15.69 -29.75
N SER A 155 5.68 -15.87 -29.62
CA SER A 155 4.86 -16.71 -30.46
C SER A 155 4.16 -15.86 -31.52
N GLU A 156 4.51 -16.09 -32.79
CA GLU A 156 3.80 -15.55 -33.95
C GLU A 156 2.34 -16.04 -33.95
N THR A 157 1.45 -15.34 -33.27
CA THR A 157 0.01 -15.44 -33.51
C THR A 157 -0.63 -14.13 -33.12
N VAL A 158 -0.73 -13.24 -34.12
CA VAL A 158 -1.39 -11.95 -34.03
C VAL A 158 -2.90 -12.21 -33.88
N ALA A 159 -3.39 -12.21 -32.64
CA ALA A 159 -4.82 -12.11 -32.34
C ALA A 159 -5.03 -11.18 -31.14
N ASP A 160 -5.75 -10.07 -31.40
CA ASP A 160 -6.15 -9.00 -30.48
C ASP A 160 -5.06 -8.07 -29.90
N GLN A 161 -4.46 -7.26 -30.77
CA GLN A 161 -3.56 -6.15 -30.43
C GLN A 161 -4.30 -4.84 -30.01
N ASP A 162 -5.39 -4.92 -29.23
CA ASP A 162 -6.10 -3.71 -28.76
C ASP A 162 -6.48 -3.76 -27.28
N LYS A 163 -5.73 -4.51 -26.46
CA LYS A 163 -5.91 -4.54 -25.01
C LYS A 163 -5.08 -3.44 -24.34
N LYS A 164 -5.71 -2.30 -24.05
CA LYS A 164 -5.14 -1.29 -23.13
C LYS A 164 -5.05 -1.90 -21.71
N GLY A 165 -3.84 -2.06 -21.18
CA GLY A 165 -3.63 -2.54 -19.80
C GLY A 165 -2.83 -3.83 -19.71
N VAL A 166 -2.53 -4.25 -18.49
CA VAL A 166 -2.06 -5.61 -18.25
C VAL A 166 -3.26 -6.55 -18.39
N GLY A 167 -3.18 -7.68 -19.08
CA GLY A 167 -4.34 -8.60 -19.19
C GLY A 167 -4.90 -8.99 -17.81
N PHE A 168 -6.23 -9.13 -17.68
CA PHE A 168 -6.89 -9.35 -16.37
C PHE A 168 -6.35 -10.56 -15.61
N GLU A 169 -6.14 -11.70 -16.30
CA GLU A 169 -5.56 -12.90 -15.70
C GLU A 169 -4.16 -12.62 -15.15
N TYR A 170 -3.29 -12.03 -15.97
CA TYR A 170 -1.95 -11.65 -15.56
C TYR A 170 -1.95 -10.63 -14.40
N ALA A 171 -2.87 -9.67 -14.41
CA ALA A 171 -3.04 -8.71 -13.33
C ALA A 171 -3.38 -9.40 -12.02
N THR A 172 -4.24 -10.43 -12.07
CA THR A 172 -4.80 -11.13 -10.90
C THR A 172 -4.05 -12.41 -10.52
N ASN A 173 -2.90 -12.70 -11.13
CA ASN A 173 -2.11 -13.91 -10.81
C ASN A 173 -1.67 -14.03 -9.34
N TRP A 174 -1.41 -12.91 -8.65
CA TRP A 174 -1.09 -12.91 -7.20
C TRP A 174 -2.26 -12.39 -6.38
N SER A 175 -3.32 -13.18 -6.37
CA SER A 175 -4.53 -12.96 -5.57
C SER A 175 -4.46 -13.78 -4.29
N TYR A 176 -4.85 -13.17 -3.18
CA TYR A 176 -5.01 -13.91 -1.92
C TYR A 176 -6.30 -14.74 -1.94
N THR A 177 -6.28 -15.87 -1.24
CA THR A 177 -7.50 -16.59 -0.86
C THR A 177 -7.94 -16.23 0.55
N VAL A 178 -9.21 -16.49 0.87
CA VAL A 178 -9.75 -16.22 2.22
C VAL A 178 -8.95 -16.93 3.32
N PRO A 179 -8.57 -18.22 3.19
CA PRO A 179 -7.74 -18.89 4.19
C PRO A 179 -6.37 -18.22 4.36
N GLU A 180 -5.78 -17.65 3.31
CA GLU A 180 -4.46 -17.02 3.38
C GLU A 180 -4.40 -15.77 4.25
N PHE A 181 -5.55 -15.18 4.62
CA PHE A 181 -5.56 -14.14 5.65
C PHE A 181 -5.05 -14.63 7.00
N TRP A 182 -5.10 -15.95 7.29
CA TRP A 182 -4.46 -16.49 8.48
C TRP A 182 -2.94 -16.27 8.50
N ASN A 183 -2.28 -16.11 7.34
CA ASN A 183 -0.85 -15.77 7.29
C ASN A 183 -0.54 -14.41 7.95
N LEU A 184 -1.52 -13.49 7.95
CA LEU A 184 -1.39 -12.17 8.61
C LEU A 184 -1.25 -12.29 10.13
N ILE A 185 -1.79 -13.34 10.74
CA ILE A 185 -1.88 -13.51 12.20
C ILE A 185 -1.04 -14.70 12.68
N ILE A 186 -0.93 -15.77 11.90
CA ILE A 186 -0.17 -16.96 12.24
C ILE A 186 0.98 -17.07 11.23
N PRO A 187 2.24 -16.89 11.67
CA PRO A 187 3.37 -16.96 10.77
C PRO A 187 3.46 -18.38 10.17
N LYS A 188 3.71 -18.44 8.87
CA LYS A 188 3.82 -19.69 8.09
C LYS A 188 2.58 -20.59 8.12
N PHE A 189 1.37 -20.04 8.26
CA PHE A 189 0.15 -20.85 8.23
C PHE A 189 0.01 -21.65 6.92
N HIS A 190 0.25 -21.01 5.75
CA HIS A 190 0.37 -21.70 4.45
C HIS A 190 1.81 -22.07 4.08
N GLY A 191 2.67 -22.33 5.07
CA GLY A 191 4.09 -22.62 4.86
C GLY A 191 4.96 -21.37 4.74
N GLY A 192 6.23 -21.57 4.40
CA GLY A 192 7.24 -20.50 4.34
C GLY A 192 7.26 -19.79 2.98
N THR A 193 8.45 -19.62 2.43
CA THR A 193 8.64 -19.04 1.09
C THR A 193 8.78 -20.13 0.03
N SER A 194 8.69 -19.75 -1.24
CA SER A 194 8.96 -20.66 -2.37
C SER A 194 10.44 -20.99 -2.53
N GLN A 195 11.32 -20.34 -1.75
CA GLN A 195 12.74 -20.66 -1.65
C GLN A 195 13.15 -20.56 -0.19
N GLU A 196 13.07 -21.68 0.53
CA GLU A 196 13.50 -21.79 1.92
C GLU A 196 14.50 -22.95 2.07
N THR A 197 15.58 -22.74 2.81
CA THR A 197 16.54 -23.82 3.11
C THR A 197 15.94 -24.74 4.17
N TYR A 198 15.72 -26.00 3.83
CA TYR A 198 15.17 -26.97 4.78
C TYR A 198 16.23 -27.41 5.78
N THR A 199 16.00 -27.08 7.05
CA THR A 199 16.88 -27.44 8.17
C THR A 199 16.29 -28.54 9.07
N GLY A 200 15.12 -29.06 8.70
CA GLY A 200 14.40 -30.07 9.49
C GLY A 200 15.05 -31.46 9.46
N SER A 201 14.67 -32.28 10.44
CA SER A 201 15.13 -33.67 10.56
C SER A 201 14.14 -34.70 10.00
N ALA A 202 12.89 -34.31 9.72
CA ALA A 202 11.83 -35.22 9.30
C ALA A 202 12.08 -35.85 7.92
N VAL A 203 12.75 -35.11 7.03
CA VAL A 203 13.06 -35.57 5.66
C VAL A 203 14.54 -35.32 5.36
N PRO A 204 15.46 -36.19 5.83
CA PRO A 204 16.91 -35.95 5.78
C PRO A 204 17.48 -35.68 4.38
N GLN A 205 16.86 -36.27 3.34
CA GLN A 205 17.25 -36.08 1.94
C GLN A 205 17.18 -34.62 1.46
N PHE A 206 16.30 -33.80 2.05
CA PHE A 206 16.16 -32.38 1.69
C PHE A 206 16.96 -31.45 2.61
N ARG A 207 17.72 -31.99 3.57
CA ARG A 207 18.48 -31.17 4.53
C ARG A 207 19.50 -30.31 3.80
N ASN A 208 19.51 -29.02 4.13
CA ASN A 208 20.31 -27.96 3.50
C ASN A 208 20.01 -27.73 2.01
N GLN A 209 18.89 -28.25 1.49
CA GLN A 209 18.43 -27.93 0.14
C GLN A 209 17.38 -26.83 0.18
N MET A 210 17.33 -26.01 -0.87
CA MET A 210 16.26 -25.05 -1.07
C MET A 210 15.02 -25.77 -1.58
N ILE A 211 13.93 -25.70 -0.82
CA ILE A 211 12.64 -26.28 -1.20
C ILE A 211 11.54 -25.22 -1.13
N PRO A 212 10.52 -25.31 -1.99
CA PRO A 212 9.31 -24.50 -1.85
C PRO A 212 8.47 -25.06 -0.70
N THR A 213 8.37 -24.33 0.41
CA THR A 213 7.57 -24.75 1.58
C THR A 213 6.17 -24.15 1.57
N TYR A 214 5.94 -23.13 0.74
CA TYR A 214 4.63 -22.52 0.56
C TYR A 214 3.68 -23.46 -0.20
N TRP A 215 2.45 -23.60 0.31
CA TRP A 215 1.44 -24.51 -0.24
C TRP A 215 0.07 -23.84 -0.50
N GLY A 216 0.00 -22.50 -0.48
CA GLY A 216 -1.20 -21.76 -0.85
C GLY A 216 -1.38 -21.56 -2.36
N ASP A 217 -2.29 -20.68 -2.75
CA ASP A 217 -2.72 -20.49 -4.14
C ASP A 217 -1.87 -19.49 -4.96
N LEU A 218 -0.96 -18.76 -4.30
CA LEU A 218 -0.04 -17.86 -5.00
C LEU A 218 0.95 -18.67 -5.86
N PRO A 219 1.31 -18.18 -7.07
CA PRO A 219 2.29 -18.86 -7.93
C PRO A 219 3.64 -19.08 -7.24
N PHE A 220 4.05 -18.11 -6.43
CA PHE A 220 5.16 -18.20 -5.50
C PHE A 220 5.05 -17.09 -4.46
N THR A 221 5.74 -17.25 -3.34
CA THR A 221 5.95 -16.19 -2.35
C THR A 221 7.41 -16.08 -1.95
N GLN A 222 7.84 -14.84 -1.72
CA GLN A 222 9.19 -14.50 -1.29
C GLN A 222 9.21 -13.80 0.07
N SER A 223 8.03 -13.55 0.64
CA SER A 223 7.84 -12.84 1.89
C SER A 223 6.82 -13.55 2.76
N LEU A 224 6.98 -13.39 4.08
CA LEU A 224 5.95 -13.74 5.03
C LEU A 224 5.10 -12.50 5.28
N GLU A 225 3.86 -12.51 4.81
CA GLU A 225 2.91 -11.43 5.07
C GLU A 225 2.32 -11.60 6.49
N TYR A 226 3.14 -11.36 7.52
CA TYR A 226 2.74 -11.45 8.93
C TYR A 226 2.70 -10.06 9.57
N LEU A 227 1.63 -9.75 10.30
CA LEU A 227 1.32 -8.42 10.86
C LEU A 227 1.50 -8.32 12.37
N SER A 228 1.99 -9.36 13.04
CA SER A 228 1.99 -9.48 14.51
C SER A 228 0.60 -9.59 15.12
N VAL A 229 0.37 -10.69 15.87
CA VAL A 229 -0.86 -10.89 16.65
C VAL A 229 -1.10 -9.71 17.61
N LEU A 230 -0.02 -9.19 18.22
CA LEU A 230 -0.10 -8.07 19.16
C LEU A 230 -0.59 -6.79 18.47
N LEU A 231 -0.03 -6.45 17.30
CA LEU A 231 -0.45 -5.25 16.56
C LEU A 231 -1.88 -5.40 16.05
N ALA A 232 -2.25 -6.58 15.54
CA ALA A 232 -3.63 -6.86 15.12
C ALA A 232 -4.62 -6.70 16.30
N PHE A 233 -4.28 -7.23 17.48
CA PHE A 233 -5.09 -7.08 18.68
C PHE A 233 -5.25 -5.62 19.11
N LEU A 234 -4.15 -4.86 19.18
CA LEU A 234 -4.19 -3.44 19.53
C LEU A 234 -4.99 -2.60 18.51
N ALA A 235 -4.85 -2.91 17.22
CA ALA A 235 -5.65 -2.27 16.18
C ALA A 235 -7.15 -2.53 16.37
N LEU A 236 -7.55 -3.76 16.74
CA LEU A 236 -8.94 -4.07 17.07
C LEU A 236 -9.42 -3.28 18.30
N VAL A 237 -8.60 -3.16 19.34
CA VAL A 237 -8.91 -2.33 20.51
C VAL A 237 -9.18 -0.88 20.07
N ALA A 238 -8.33 -0.29 19.21
CA ALA A 238 -8.57 1.05 18.70
C ALA A 238 -9.86 1.14 17.88
N ILE A 239 -10.18 0.15 17.06
CA ILE A 239 -11.42 0.11 16.27
C ILE A 239 -12.64 0.12 17.19
N PHE A 240 -12.67 -0.71 18.24
CA PHE A 240 -13.83 -0.80 19.14
C PHE A 240 -13.95 0.38 20.10
N PHE A 241 -12.84 0.83 20.69
CA PHE A 241 -12.87 1.85 21.75
C PHE A 241 -12.68 3.28 21.24
N GLN A 242 -12.10 3.46 20.06
CA GLN A 242 -11.86 4.78 19.45
C GLN A 242 -12.63 4.96 18.13
N TRP A 243 -13.68 4.18 17.91
CA TRP A 243 -14.50 4.23 16.69
C TRP A 243 -14.93 5.65 16.34
N GLU A 244 -15.28 6.49 17.33
CA GLU A 244 -15.75 7.85 17.07
C GLU A 244 -14.72 8.78 16.44
N ARG A 245 -13.43 8.44 16.49
CA ARG A 245 -12.39 9.22 15.82
C ARG A 245 -12.54 9.08 14.30
N PRO A 246 -12.68 10.18 13.53
CA PRO A 246 -12.82 10.12 12.07
C PRO A 246 -11.69 9.34 11.37
N LEU A 247 -10.47 9.45 11.90
CA LEU A 247 -9.30 8.71 11.40
C LEU A 247 -9.45 7.20 11.56
N VAL A 248 -9.95 6.74 12.72
CA VAL A 248 -10.17 5.31 12.97
C VAL A 248 -11.22 4.77 12.02
N LYS A 249 -12.35 5.48 11.82
CA LYS A 249 -13.37 5.09 10.83
C LYS A 249 -12.76 4.96 9.42
N GLY A 250 -12.01 5.97 8.99
CA GLY A 250 -11.35 6.01 7.68
C GLY A 250 -10.37 4.86 7.45
N LEU A 251 -9.44 4.66 8.39
CA LEU A 251 -8.45 3.58 8.30
C LEU A 251 -9.09 2.20 8.37
N THR A 252 -10.16 2.03 9.16
CA THR A 252 -10.88 0.75 9.26
C THR A 252 -11.56 0.40 7.93
N VAL A 253 -12.31 1.34 7.34
CA VAL A 253 -12.98 1.12 6.04
C VAL A 253 -11.95 0.81 4.96
N LEU A 254 -10.83 1.54 4.92
CA LEU A 254 -9.75 1.26 3.97
C LEU A 254 -9.11 -0.10 4.19
N THR A 255 -8.94 -0.52 5.45
CA THR A 255 -8.38 -1.84 5.78
C THR A 255 -9.28 -2.95 5.28
N VAL A 256 -10.60 -2.84 5.49
CA VAL A 256 -11.57 -3.79 4.97
C VAL A 256 -11.56 -3.81 3.43
N LEU A 257 -11.58 -2.63 2.79
CA LEU A 257 -11.50 -2.54 1.33
C LEU A 257 -10.21 -3.17 0.78
N ALA A 258 -9.06 -2.93 1.43
CA ALA A 258 -7.78 -3.49 1.03
C ALA A 258 -7.78 -5.02 1.16
N LEU A 259 -8.34 -5.59 2.23
CA LEU A 259 -8.50 -7.04 2.35
C LEU A 259 -9.36 -7.59 1.22
N LEU A 260 -10.51 -6.98 0.93
CA LEU A 260 -11.40 -7.45 -0.15
C LEU A 260 -10.75 -7.33 -1.53
N LEU A 261 -10.03 -6.24 -1.82
CA LEU A 261 -9.31 -6.06 -3.09
C LEU A 261 -8.12 -7.00 -3.22
N SER A 262 -7.50 -7.42 -2.11
CA SER A 262 -6.38 -8.37 -2.15
C SER A 262 -6.80 -9.75 -2.67
N LEU A 263 -8.09 -10.08 -2.58
CA LEU A 263 -8.65 -11.34 -3.08
C LEU A 263 -8.60 -11.47 -4.60
N GLY A 264 -8.47 -10.36 -5.34
CA GLY A 264 -8.32 -10.37 -6.81
C GLY A 264 -9.28 -11.33 -7.52
N ARG A 265 -8.74 -12.39 -8.14
CA ARG A 265 -9.54 -13.42 -8.85
C ARG A 265 -10.48 -14.23 -7.96
N HIS A 266 -10.23 -14.30 -6.65
CA HIS A 266 -11.13 -14.97 -5.71
C HIS A 266 -12.33 -14.11 -5.31
N PHE A 267 -12.32 -12.82 -5.68
CA PHE A 267 -13.49 -11.94 -5.61
C PHE A 267 -13.57 -11.06 -6.86
N GLU A 268 -13.76 -11.71 -8.02
CA GLU A 268 -13.68 -11.05 -9.33
C GLU A 268 -14.66 -9.89 -9.49
N GLU A 269 -15.88 -10.01 -8.99
CA GLU A 269 -16.93 -8.98 -9.17
C GLU A 269 -16.47 -7.63 -8.63
N LEU A 270 -15.91 -7.62 -7.42
CA LEU A 270 -15.33 -6.43 -6.82
C LEU A 270 -14.08 -5.99 -7.58
N TYR A 271 -13.17 -6.91 -7.91
CA TYR A 271 -11.91 -6.54 -8.54
C TYR A 271 -12.11 -5.98 -9.95
N LYS A 272 -13.04 -6.53 -10.74
CA LYS A 272 -13.43 -6.07 -12.07
C LYS A 272 -13.99 -4.65 -12.05
N LEU A 273 -14.74 -4.27 -11.02
CA LEU A 273 -15.21 -2.90 -10.84
C LEU A 273 -14.04 -1.91 -10.80
N PHE A 274 -12.99 -2.23 -10.04
CA PHE A 274 -11.80 -1.38 -9.98
C PHE A 274 -10.99 -1.48 -11.27
N PHE A 275 -10.79 -2.69 -11.78
CA PHE A 275 -9.94 -2.95 -12.93
C PHE A 275 -10.43 -2.27 -14.21
N TYR A 276 -11.74 -2.29 -14.49
CA TYR A 276 -12.28 -1.74 -15.73
C TYR A 276 -12.74 -0.28 -15.62
N TYR A 277 -13.18 0.18 -14.44
CA TYR A 277 -13.76 1.51 -14.30
C TYR A 277 -12.86 2.53 -13.60
N LEU A 278 -11.89 2.08 -12.79
CA LEU A 278 -11.02 3.01 -12.06
C LEU A 278 -9.81 3.39 -12.91
N PRO A 279 -9.60 4.68 -13.23
CA PRO A 279 -8.52 5.10 -14.11
C PRO A 279 -7.15 4.61 -13.63
N TYR A 280 -6.34 4.11 -14.58
CA TYR A 280 -4.99 3.57 -14.37
C TYR A 280 -4.88 2.30 -13.53
N PHE A 281 -5.98 1.79 -12.96
CA PHE A 281 -5.95 0.56 -12.16
C PHE A 281 -5.65 -0.67 -13.02
N ASP A 282 -6.03 -0.64 -14.29
CA ASP A 282 -5.70 -1.61 -15.34
C ASP A 282 -4.19 -1.77 -15.61
N LYS A 283 -3.34 -0.92 -15.03
CA LYS A 283 -1.87 -0.98 -15.11
C LYS A 283 -1.22 -1.72 -13.95
N PHE A 284 -2.00 -2.07 -12.93
CA PHE A 284 -1.52 -2.73 -11.73
C PHE A 284 -1.65 -4.25 -11.82
N ARG A 285 -0.70 -4.93 -11.19
CA ARG A 285 -0.67 -6.39 -11.03
C ARG A 285 -0.48 -6.72 -9.56
N VAL A 286 -0.68 -7.97 -9.17
CA VAL A 286 -0.46 -8.44 -7.80
C VAL A 286 -1.45 -7.79 -6.82
N PRO A 287 -2.74 -8.18 -6.84
CA PRO A 287 -3.77 -7.72 -5.92
C PRO A 287 -3.33 -7.72 -4.47
N MET A 288 -2.64 -8.77 -4.01
CA MET A 288 -2.14 -8.90 -2.63
C MET A 288 -1.20 -7.75 -2.20
N MET A 289 -0.63 -6.99 -3.13
CA MET A 289 0.23 -5.85 -2.81
C MET A 289 -0.49 -4.79 -1.99
N ILE A 290 -1.82 -4.68 -2.13
CA ILE A 290 -2.64 -3.75 -1.34
C ILE A 290 -2.61 -4.07 0.16
N LEU A 291 -2.22 -5.29 0.56
CA LEU A 291 -2.01 -5.65 1.96
C LEU A 291 -0.91 -4.82 2.64
N THR A 292 -0.04 -4.17 1.87
CA THR A 292 0.88 -3.17 2.44
C THR A 292 0.14 -2.00 3.10
N LEU A 293 -1.06 -1.63 2.62
CA LEU A 293 -1.93 -0.68 3.31
C LEU A 293 -2.54 -1.27 4.58
N VAL A 294 -2.95 -2.54 4.57
CA VAL A 294 -3.43 -3.23 5.78
C VAL A 294 -2.33 -3.17 6.84
N ALA A 295 -1.09 -3.49 6.47
CA ALA A 295 0.06 -3.44 7.37
C ALA A 295 0.30 -2.06 7.96
N PHE A 296 0.29 -1.04 7.10
CA PHE A 296 0.44 0.34 7.52
C PHE A 296 -0.70 0.78 8.46
N ASN A 297 -1.95 0.53 8.08
CA ASN A 297 -3.12 0.91 8.86
C ASN A 297 -3.16 0.23 10.23
N VAL A 298 -2.85 -1.07 10.29
CA VAL A 298 -2.76 -1.82 11.55
C VAL A 298 -1.70 -1.20 12.45
N CYS A 299 -0.53 -0.84 11.93
CA CYS A 299 0.52 -0.17 12.73
C CYS A 299 0.12 1.24 13.21
N VAL A 300 -0.77 1.94 12.50
CA VAL A 300 -1.26 3.27 12.93
C VAL A 300 -2.42 3.16 13.92
N LEU A 301 -3.25 2.13 13.78
CA LEU A 301 -4.37 1.86 14.68
C LEU A 301 -3.91 1.27 16.01
N ALA A 302 -2.90 0.39 15.98
CA ALA A 302 -2.28 -0.21 17.17
C ALA A 302 -1.53 0.81 18.04
#